data_AF-A0AAE4P4X5-F1
#
_entry.id   AF-A0AAE4P4X5-F1
#
_cell.length_a   1.000
_cell.length_b   1.000
_cell.length_c   1.000
_cell.angle_alpha   90.00
_cell.angle_beta   90.00
_cell.angle_gamma   90.00
#
_symmetry.space_group_name_H-M   'P 1'
#
loop_
_entity.id
_entity.type
_entity.pdbx_description
1 polymer ?
#
loop_
_entity_poly.entity_id
_entity_poly.type
_entity_poly.pdbx_seq_one_letter_code
_entity_poly.pdbx_strand_id
1 'polypeptide(L)'
;FTPERLDQWLETYPIEDLGLPNHTGSPIPDDPTDSIISTPIPAEVGPNILASERTQEELDALASDPARGGVINGKTEQERKIGLGAEEAGLIAGPIVRDPTGAAEFIDADGQAWDVKGFRSDFPASAGGFDIDKDISKVERESAAGHNVIIDTENLSEADLEALRNEIERRGISDRVGYWP
;
A
#
# COMPACT_ATOMS: atom_id res chain seq x y z
N PHE A 1 10.03 16.93 -2.08
CA PHE A 1 11.28 16.78 -2.86
C PHE A 1 12.02 18.09 -2.84
N THR A 2 13.25 18.12 -2.32
CA THR A 2 14.08 19.34 -2.29
C THR A 2 14.85 19.49 -3.61
N PRO A 3 15.17 20.72 -4.06
CA PRO A 3 15.96 20.94 -5.28
C PRO A 3 17.28 20.17 -5.30
N GLU A 4 17.94 20.06 -4.15
CA GLU A 4 19.22 19.37 -3.96
C GLU A 4 19.16 17.87 -4.30
N ARG A 5 17.99 17.23 -4.13
CA ARG A 5 17.81 15.81 -4.49
C ARG A 5 17.67 15.61 -6.01
N LEU A 6 17.27 16.65 -6.75
CA LEU A 6 17.14 16.60 -8.21
C LEU A 6 18.52 16.66 -8.88
N ASP A 7 19.39 17.55 -8.38
CA ASP A 7 20.75 17.71 -8.90
C ASP A 7 21.59 16.45 -8.66
N GLN A 8 21.48 15.84 -7.48
CA GLN A 8 22.16 14.58 -7.17
C GLN A 8 21.68 13.41 -8.05
N TRP A 9 20.41 13.40 -8.46
CA TRP A 9 19.87 12.40 -9.38
C TRP A 9 20.39 12.59 -10.81
N LEU A 10 20.48 13.84 -11.29
CA LEU A 10 21.04 14.18 -12.60
C LEU A 10 22.56 13.93 -12.71
N GLU A 11 23.30 14.04 -11.60
CA GLU A 11 24.71 13.64 -11.54
C GLU A 11 24.90 12.11 -11.58
N THR A 12 23.94 11.36 -11.01
CA THR A 12 24.00 9.89 -10.96
C THR A 12 23.59 9.24 -12.27
N TYR A 13 22.70 9.89 -13.04
CA TYR A 13 22.19 9.42 -14.32
C TYR A 13 22.27 10.53 -15.38
N PRO A 14 23.47 10.76 -15.98
CA PRO A 14 23.57 11.71 -17.08
C PRO A 14 22.65 11.28 -18.22
N ILE A 15 21.89 12.23 -18.75
CA ILE A 15 20.86 12.01 -19.79
C ILE A 15 21.45 11.33 -21.04
N GLU A 16 22.76 11.48 -21.25
CA GLU A 16 23.51 10.87 -22.35
C GLU A 16 23.62 9.34 -22.26
N ASP A 17 23.46 8.74 -21.07
CA ASP A 17 23.63 7.29 -20.84
C ASP A 17 22.30 6.50 -20.85
N LEU A 18 21.16 7.18 -20.99
CA LEU A 18 19.83 6.55 -20.97
C LEU A 18 19.35 6.01 -22.32
N GLY A 19 20.16 6.13 -23.39
CA GLY A 19 19.89 5.49 -24.68
C GLY A 19 18.50 5.78 -25.28
N LEU A 20 17.87 6.90 -24.88
CA LEU A 20 16.56 7.29 -25.39
C LEU A 20 16.73 7.77 -26.83
N PRO A 21 15.99 7.21 -27.80
CA PRO A 21 16.10 7.68 -29.18
C PRO A 21 15.66 9.14 -29.27
N ASN A 22 16.54 10.01 -29.74
CA ASN A 22 16.24 11.39 -30.10
C ASN A 22 15.34 11.41 -31.35
N HIS A 23 14.02 11.42 -31.17
CA HIS A 23 13.08 11.77 -32.23
C HIS A 23 12.62 13.21 -32.01
N THR A 24 13.59 14.12 -32.12
CA THR A 24 13.34 15.55 -32.30
C THR A 24 13.24 15.81 -33.80
N GLY A 25 12.02 16.01 -34.28
CA GLY A 25 11.69 16.81 -35.47
C GLY A 25 12.15 16.30 -36.84
N SER A 26 11.29 15.51 -37.49
CA SER A 26 11.23 15.51 -38.97
C SER A 26 10.14 16.48 -39.42
N PRO A 27 10.38 17.35 -40.42
CA PRO A 27 9.37 18.27 -40.91
C PRO A 27 8.28 17.51 -41.67
N ILE A 28 7.03 17.89 -41.43
CA ILE A 28 5.85 17.40 -42.15
C ILE A 28 5.90 17.98 -43.57
N PRO A 29 5.85 17.18 -44.65
CA PRO A 29 5.65 17.70 -46.01
C PRO A 29 4.20 18.14 -46.18
N ASP A 30 4.00 19.37 -46.67
CA ASP A 30 2.71 19.89 -47.12
C ASP A 30 2.16 19.08 -48.32
N ASP A 31 0.97 18.48 -48.19
CA ASP A 31 -0.05 18.45 -49.25
C ASP A 31 -1.44 18.07 -48.66
N PRO A 32 -2.55 18.64 -49.16
CA PRO A 32 -3.86 18.65 -48.52
C PRO A 32 -4.79 17.55 -49.05
N THR A 33 -5.93 17.38 -48.36
CA THR A 33 -6.96 16.33 -48.54
C THR A 33 -6.52 14.99 -47.94
N ASP A 34 -7.21 14.37 -46.98
CA ASP A 34 -8.65 14.18 -46.88
C ASP A 34 -8.99 13.69 -45.44
N SER A 35 -10.07 14.23 -44.87
CA SER A 35 -10.88 13.62 -43.81
C SER A 35 -10.20 13.05 -42.54
N ILE A 36 -9.86 13.91 -41.56
CA ILE A 36 -9.74 13.50 -40.15
C ILE A 36 -11.00 13.90 -39.37
N ILE A 37 -11.63 12.92 -38.73
CA ILE A 37 -12.77 13.11 -37.84
C ILE A 37 -12.28 13.94 -36.64
N SER A 38 -12.75 15.18 -36.56
CA SER A 38 -12.53 16.06 -35.42
C SER A 38 -13.28 15.49 -34.21
N THR A 39 -12.56 14.80 -33.33
CA THR A 39 -13.04 14.59 -31.96
C THR A 39 -12.50 15.77 -31.16
N PRO A 40 -13.33 16.56 -30.45
CA PRO A 40 -12.83 17.70 -29.70
C PRO A 40 -11.84 17.21 -28.62
N ILE A 41 -10.67 17.84 -28.58
CA ILE A 41 -9.69 17.66 -27.50
C ILE A 41 -10.32 18.31 -26.26
N PRO A 42 -10.60 17.57 -25.16
CA PRO A 42 -10.98 18.23 -23.92
C PRO A 42 -9.77 19.01 -23.40
N ALA A 43 -9.98 20.30 -23.21
CA ALA A 43 -9.01 21.22 -22.64
C ALA A 43 -8.77 20.90 -21.16
N GLU A 44 -7.53 21.13 -20.72
CA GLU A 44 -7.11 21.26 -19.31
C GLU A 44 -7.12 19.98 -18.45
N VAL A 45 -6.17 19.06 -18.65
CA VAL A 45 -5.68 18.23 -17.53
C VAL A 45 -4.63 19.01 -16.75
N GLY A 46 -5.12 19.78 -15.77
CA GLY A 46 -4.32 20.23 -14.64
C GLY A 46 -3.72 19.04 -13.86
N PRO A 47 -2.88 19.29 -12.85
CA PRO A 47 -2.13 18.23 -12.16
C PRO A 47 -3.08 17.15 -11.65
N ASN A 48 -2.80 15.92 -12.08
CA ASN A 48 -3.58 14.72 -11.87
C ASN A 48 -3.56 14.31 -10.38
N ILE A 49 -4.38 14.93 -9.53
CA ILE A 49 -4.70 14.40 -8.20
C ILE A 49 -5.81 13.35 -8.38
N LEU A 50 -5.46 12.21 -8.97
CA LEU A 50 -6.35 11.06 -9.05
C LEU A 50 -6.05 10.14 -7.87
N ALA A 51 -6.98 10.09 -6.93
CA ALA A 51 -7.36 8.80 -6.37
C ALA A 51 -7.64 7.89 -7.57
N SER A 52 -6.73 6.97 -7.90
CA SER A 52 -6.99 6.01 -8.96
C SER A 52 -8.10 5.10 -8.43
N GLU A 53 -9.30 5.21 -8.97
CA GLU A 53 -10.34 4.22 -8.72
C GLU A 53 -9.80 2.88 -9.23
N ARG A 54 -9.36 2.01 -8.31
CA ARG A 54 -8.86 0.67 -8.62
C ARG A 54 -9.94 -0.12 -9.36
N THR A 55 -9.55 -0.93 -10.33
CA THR A 55 -10.49 -1.81 -11.04
C THR A 55 -10.96 -2.95 -10.13
N GLN A 56 -12.08 -3.59 -10.48
CA GLN A 56 -12.55 -4.75 -9.72
C GLN A 56 -11.50 -5.88 -9.74
N GLU A 57 -10.78 -6.05 -10.84
CA GLU A 57 -9.70 -7.04 -10.94
C GLU A 57 -8.55 -6.74 -9.98
N GLU A 58 -8.19 -5.46 -9.80
CA GLU A 58 -7.18 -5.05 -8.82
C GLU A 58 -7.66 -5.29 -7.39
N LEU A 59 -8.94 -5.02 -7.12
CA LEU A 59 -9.56 -5.32 -5.83
C LEU A 59 -9.61 -6.83 -5.57
N ASP A 60 -9.90 -7.65 -6.57
CA ASP A 60 -9.94 -9.11 -6.43
C ASP A 60 -8.53 -9.67 -6.24
N ALA A 61 -7.54 -9.12 -6.94
CA ALA A 61 -6.13 -9.47 -6.76
C ALA A 61 -5.65 -9.19 -5.33
N LEU A 62 -6.05 -8.06 -4.74
CA LEU A 62 -5.74 -7.74 -3.35
C LEU A 62 -6.40 -8.69 -2.33
N ALA A 63 -7.57 -9.24 -2.65
CA ALA A 63 -8.28 -10.16 -1.76
C ALA A 63 -7.89 -11.64 -1.97
N SER A 64 -7.16 -11.97 -3.03
CA SER A 64 -6.80 -13.35 -3.36
C SER A 64 -5.54 -13.78 -2.61
N ASP A 65 -5.70 -14.54 -1.52
CA ASP A 65 -4.60 -14.99 -0.66
C ASP A 65 -3.86 -16.21 -1.26
N PRO A 66 -2.61 -16.07 -1.74
CA PRO A 66 -1.88 -17.17 -2.38
C PRO A 66 -1.59 -18.33 -1.42
N ALA A 67 -1.35 -18.04 -0.13
CA ALA A 67 -1.08 -19.06 0.88
C ALA A 67 -2.28 -19.98 1.13
N ARG A 68 -3.49 -19.53 0.75
CA ARG A 68 -4.74 -20.30 0.85
C ARG A 68 -5.27 -20.75 -0.51
N GLY A 69 -4.43 -20.76 -1.55
CA GLY A 69 -4.81 -21.20 -2.90
C GLY A 69 -5.69 -20.20 -3.66
N GLY A 70 -5.59 -18.91 -3.32
CA GLY A 70 -6.32 -17.82 -3.98
C GLY A 70 -7.77 -17.67 -3.54
N VAL A 71 -8.18 -18.32 -2.45
CA VAL A 71 -9.56 -18.28 -1.96
C VAL A 71 -9.89 -16.90 -1.40
N ILE A 72 -10.90 -16.25 -1.99
CA ILE A 72 -11.50 -15.02 -1.46
C ILE A 72 -12.62 -15.40 -0.48
N ASN A 73 -12.57 -14.84 0.72
CA ASN A 73 -13.62 -14.98 1.73
C ASN A 73 -13.69 -13.71 2.59
N GLY A 74 -14.66 -13.64 3.52
CA GLY A 74 -14.86 -12.43 4.34
C GLY A 74 -13.62 -11.98 5.12
N LYS A 75 -12.68 -12.88 5.46
CA LYS A 75 -11.41 -12.49 6.10
C LYS A 75 -10.50 -11.78 5.10
N THR A 76 -10.30 -12.34 3.91
CA THR A 76 -9.39 -11.74 2.91
C THR A 76 -9.97 -10.46 2.29
N GLU A 77 -11.30 -10.35 2.24
CA GLU A 77 -11.99 -9.10 1.89
C GLU A 77 -11.79 -8.01 2.97
N GLN A 78 -11.84 -8.38 4.26
CA GLN A 78 -11.54 -7.46 5.36
C GLN A 78 -10.07 -7.05 5.33
N GLU A 79 -9.13 -7.98 5.10
CA GLU A 79 -7.69 -7.67 4.95
C GLU A 79 -7.47 -6.67 3.81
N ARG A 80 -8.10 -6.87 2.65
CA ARG A 80 -8.09 -5.90 1.54
C ARG A 80 -8.62 -4.54 1.97
N LYS A 81 -9.78 -4.50 2.65
CA LYS A 81 -10.40 -3.24 3.12
C LYS A 81 -9.43 -2.48 4.03
N ILE A 82 -8.79 -3.17 4.96
CA ILE A 82 -7.80 -2.58 5.88
C ILE A 82 -6.59 -2.04 5.11
N GLY A 83 -6.03 -2.83 4.20
CA GLY A 83 -4.89 -2.39 3.37
C GLY A 83 -5.21 -1.13 2.56
N LEU A 84 -6.35 -1.12 1.86
CA LEU A 84 -6.78 0.04 1.07
C LEU A 84 -7.08 1.26 1.93
N GLY A 85 -7.72 1.08 3.09
CA GLY A 85 -7.99 2.18 4.00
C GLY A 85 -6.72 2.76 4.63
N ALA A 86 -5.72 1.92 4.92
CA ALA A 86 -4.42 2.37 5.41
C ALA A 86 -3.64 3.12 4.31
N GLU A 87 -3.74 2.67 3.06
CA GLU A 87 -3.18 3.37 1.90
C GLU A 87 -3.83 4.74 1.70
N GLU A 88 -5.16 4.81 1.71
CA GLU A 88 -5.92 6.05 1.57
C GLU A 88 -5.62 7.03 2.70
N ALA A 89 -5.44 6.54 3.92
CA ALA A 89 -5.05 7.33 5.09
C ALA A 89 -3.58 7.81 5.06
N GLY A 90 -2.78 7.34 4.08
CA GLY A 90 -1.34 7.63 4.00
C GLY A 90 -0.50 6.96 5.09
N LEU A 91 -1.03 5.92 5.74
CA LEU A 91 -0.30 5.11 6.72
C LEU A 91 0.72 4.19 6.06
N ILE A 92 0.42 3.73 4.84
CA ILE A 92 1.29 2.90 4.02
C ILE A 92 1.41 3.50 2.62
N ALA A 93 2.54 3.28 1.95
CA ALA A 93 2.81 3.88 0.64
C ALA A 93 2.04 3.16 -0.48
N GLY A 94 1.12 3.87 -1.14
CA GLY A 94 0.44 3.34 -2.32
C GLY A 94 1.26 3.45 -3.62
N PRO A 95 1.02 2.59 -4.63
CA PRO A 95 0.01 1.52 -4.66
C PRO A 95 0.45 0.26 -3.89
N ILE A 96 -0.42 -0.26 -3.01
CA ILE A 96 -0.21 -1.59 -2.42
C ILE A 96 -0.59 -2.72 -3.38
N VAL A 97 0.11 -3.84 -3.28
CA VAL A 97 -0.18 -5.10 -4.00
C VAL A 97 -0.23 -6.27 -3.03
N ARG A 98 -0.89 -7.37 -3.39
CA ARG A 98 -0.87 -8.62 -2.61
C ARG A 98 0.53 -9.21 -2.59
N ASP A 99 1.00 -9.68 -1.44
CA ASP A 99 2.26 -10.45 -1.39
C ASP A 99 2.08 -11.79 -2.13
N PRO A 100 2.84 -12.05 -3.22
CA PRO A 100 2.72 -13.29 -4.00
C PRO A 100 3.20 -14.53 -3.23
N THR A 101 4.01 -14.37 -2.19
CA THR A 101 4.51 -15.48 -1.36
C THR A 101 3.51 -15.91 -0.28
N GLY A 102 2.61 -14.99 0.11
CA GLY A 102 1.71 -15.16 1.23
C GLY A 102 2.41 -15.16 2.60
N ALA A 103 3.64 -14.63 2.68
CA ALA A 103 4.34 -14.45 3.96
C ALA A 103 3.81 -13.22 4.72
N ALA A 104 3.39 -12.19 3.99
CA ALA A 104 2.65 -11.03 4.46
C ALA A 104 1.31 -10.89 3.72
N GLU A 105 0.52 -9.87 4.07
CA GLU A 105 -0.75 -9.59 3.39
C GLU A 105 -0.51 -8.73 2.14
N PHE A 106 0.32 -7.69 2.26
CA PHE A 106 0.58 -6.71 1.21
C PHE A 106 2.07 -6.34 1.09
N ILE A 107 2.42 -5.80 -0.08
CA ILE A 107 3.69 -5.11 -0.34
C ILE A 107 3.32 -3.69 -0.78
N ASP A 108 3.95 -2.69 -0.17
CA ASP A 108 3.74 -1.28 -0.48
C ASP A 108 4.62 -0.80 -1.65
N ALA A 109 4.46 0.46 -2.05
CA ALA A 109 5.21 1.03 -3.18
C ALA A 109 6.72 1.17 -2.94
N ASP A 110 7.15 1.19 -1.68
CA ASP A 110 8.56 1.23 -1.28
C ASP A 110 9.16 -0.19 -1.20
N GLY A 111 8.36 -1.23 -1.46
CA GLY A 111 8.74 -2.63 -1.40
C GLY A 111 8.71 -3.22 0.01
N GLN A 112 8.12 -2.52 0.99
CA GLN A 112 7.98 -3.00 2.35
C GLN A 112 6.76 -3.91 2.46
N ALA A 113 6.95 -5.08 3.07
CA ALA A 113 5.88 -6.03 3.35
C ALA A 113 5.10 -5.63 4.61
N TRP A 114 3.77 -5.76 4.53
CA TRP A 114 2.82 -5.41 5.59
C TRP A 114 1.90 -6.59 5.89
N ASP A 115 1.80 -6.94 7.17
CA ASP A 115 0.85 -7.91 7.69
C ASP A 115 -0.30 -7.20 8.42
N VAL A 116 -1.51 -7.76 8.36
CA VAL A 116 -2.70 -7.22 9.02
C VAL A 116 -3.05 -8.08 10.24
N LYS A 117 -3.12 -7.46 11.42
CA LYS A 117 -3.56 -8.11 12.65
C LYS A 117 -4.80 -7.45 13.22
N GLY A 118 -5.88 -8.22 13.31
CA GLY A 118 -7.07 -7.86 14.09
C GLY A 118 -7.07 -8.54 15.45
N PHE A 119 -7.26 -7.75 16.50
CA PHE A 119 -7.48 -8.22 17.87
C PHE A 119 -8.88 -7.82 18.33
N ARG A 120 -9.40 -8.49 19.35
CA ARG A 120 -10.80 -8.31 19.75
C ARG A 120 -10.99 -8.33 21.26
N SER A 121 -11.66 -7.32 21.80
CA SER A 121 -11.88 -7.16 23.24
C SER A 121 -13.23 -7.72 23.71
N ASP A 122 -14.09 -8.14 22.79
CA ASP A 122 -15.45 -8.59 23.07
C ASP A 122 -15.54 -10.03 23.59
N PHE A 123 -14.40 -10.73 23.66
CA PHE A 123 -14.29 -12.08 24.20
C PHE A 123 -13.26 -12.17 25.32
N PRO A 124 -13.38 -13.16 26.23
CA PRO A 124 -12.31 -13.44 27.18
C PRO A 124 -11.07 -13.98 26.47
N ALA A 125 -9.89 -13.71 27.02
CA ALA A 125 -8.61 -14.20 26.50
C ALA A 125 -8.54 -15.73 26.31
N SER A 126 -9.28 -16.49 27.13
CA SER A 126 -9.39 -17.95 27.01
C SER A 126 -10.21 -18.42 25.80
N ALA A 127 -11.02 -17.54 25.22
CA ALA A 127 -11.83 -17.79 24.02
C ALA A 127 -11.30 -17.03 22.79
N GLY A 128 -10.05 -16.55 22.83
CA GLY A 128 -9.44 -15.82 21.71
C GLY A 128 -9.69 -14.32 21.71
N GLY A 129 -10.13 -13.76 22.84
CA GLY A 129 -10.10 -12.31 23.07
C GLY A 129 -8.69 -11.77 23.31
N PHE A 130 -8.61 -10.45 23.42
CA PHE A 130 -7.39 -9.70 23.60
C PHE A 130 -6.60 -10.18 24.82
N ASP A 131 -5.30 -10.34 24.62
CA ASP A 131 -4.34 -10.77 25.62
C ASP A 131 -3.00 -10.13 25.25
N ILE A 132 -2.58 -9.14 26.03
CA ILE A 132 -1.44 -8.29 25.70
C ILE A 132 -0.17 -9.10 25.38
N ASP A 133 0.12 -10.14 26.16
CA ASP A 133 1.32 -10.96 25.99
C ASP A 133 1.26 -11.81 24.72
N LYS A 134 0.10 -12.39 24.43
CA LYS A 134 -0.09 -13.19 23.20
C LYS A 134 -0.11 -12.32 21.96
N ASP A 135 -0.75 -11.17 22.04
CA ASP A 135 -0.98 -10.30 20.89
C ASP A 135 0.29 -9.53 20.52
N ILE A 136 1.05 -9.02 21.50
CA ILE A 136 2.37 -8.45 21.21
C ILE A 136 3.34 -9.48 20.62
N SER A 137 3.28 -10.74 21.10
CA SER A 137 4.10 -11.82 20.56
C SER A 137 3.80 -12.14 19.09
N LYS A 138 2.61 -11.79 18.59
CA LYS A 138 2.29 -11.90 17.16
C LYS A 138 2.90 -10.74 16.38
N VAL A 139 2.78 -9.51 16.89
CA VAL A 139 3.39 -8.31 16.28
C VAL A 139 4.92 -8.46 16.19
N GLU A 140 5.57 -8.94 17.25
CA GLU A 140 7.02 -9.16 17.25
C GLU A 140 7.46 -10.23 16.24
N ARG A 141 6.64 -11.25 16.00
CA ARG A 141 6.94 -12.27 14.99
C ARG A 141 6.97 -11.67 13.59
N GLU A 142 6.03 -10.79 13.27
CA GLU A 142 6.03 -10.06 12.01
C GLU A 142 7.23 -9.12 11.90
N SER A 143 7.53 -8.38 12.97
CA SER A 143 8.71 -7.51 13.01
C SER A 143 10.01 -8.29 12.84
N ALA A 144 10.12 -9.48 13.43
CA ALA A 144 11.29 -10.35 13.29
C ALA A 144 11.41 -10.98 11.89
N ALA A 145 10.30 -11.13 11.18
CA ALA A 145 10.27 -11.52 9.77
C ALA A 145 10.61 -10.35 8.81
N GLY A 146 10.79 -9.14 9.33
CA GLY A 146 11.04 -7.94 8.52
C GLY A 146 9.78 -7.29 7.96
N HIS A 147 8.60 -7.72 8.43
CA HIS A 147 7.32 -7.11 8.06
C HIS A 147 7.02 -5.91 8.95
N ASN A 148 6.22 -4.98 8.42
CA ASN A 148 5.50 -4.00 9.20
C ASN A 148 4.08 -4.52 9.48
N VAL A 149 3.39 -3.92 10.44
CA VAL A 149 2.07 -4.42 10.87
C VAL A 149 1.04 -3.30 10.83
N ILE A 150 -0.12 -3.59 10.25
CA ILE A 150 -1.33 -2.79 10.37
C ILE A 150 -2.22 -3.44 11.42
N ILE A 151 -2.51 -2.73 12.51
CA ILE A 151 -3.42 -3.18 13.56
C ILE A 151 -4.84 -2.70 13.22
N ASP A 152 -5.75 -3.65 12.99
CA ASP A 152 -7.18 -3.39 12.91
C ASP A 152 -7.74 -3.09 14.30
N THR A 153 -8.14 -1.83 14.52
CA THR A 153 -8.63 -1.31 15.79
C THR A 153 -10.13 -1.49 15.99
N GLU A 154 -10.88 -1.88 14.95
CA GLU A 154 -12.36 -1.85 14.92
C GLU A 154 -12.99 -2.66 16.07
N ASN A 155 -12.31 -3.74 16.50
CA ASN A 155 -12.80 -4.65 17.54
C ASN A 155 -12.05 -4.54 18.88
N LEU A 156 -11.17 -3.55 19.04
CA LEU A 156 -10.46 -3.29 20.30
C LEU A 156 -11.21 -2.27 21.16
N SER A 157 -11.24 -2.51 22.46
CA SER A 157 -11.61 -1.47 23.41
C SER A 157 -10.53 -0.39 23.47
N GLU A 158 -10.90 0.84 23.83
CA GLU A 158 -9.94 1.94 23.96
C GLU A 158 -8.83 1.61 24.98
N ALA A 159 -9.19 0.97 26.09
CA ALA A 159 -8.24 0.55 27.13
C ALA A 159 -7.24 -0.51 26.62
N ASP A 160 -7.72 -1.48 25.83
CA ASP A 160 -6.85 -2.52 25.27
C ASP A 160 -5.96 -1.97 24.14
N LEU A 161 -6.49 -1.06 23.33
CA LEU A 161 -5.71 -0.35 22.32
C LEU A 161 -4.61 0.49 22.97
N GLU A 162 -4.91 1.21 24.06
CA GLU A 162 -3.91 1.96 24.83
C GLU A 162 -2.86 1.03 25.43
N ALA A 163 -3.27 -0.09 26.03
CA ALA A 163 -2.35 -1.09 26.56
C ALA A 163 -1.41 -1.65 25.46
N LEU A 164 -1.95 -1.93 24.27
CA LEU A 164 -1.19 -2.41 23.12
C LEU A 164 -0.21 -1.35 22.62
N ARG A 165 -0.63 -0.09 22.49
CA ARG A 165 0.24 1.04 22.09
C ARG A 165 1.40 1.24 23.05
N ASN A 166 1.10 1.28 24.35
CA ASN A 166 2.12 1.44 25.38
C ASN A 166 3.14 0.31 25.34
N GLU A 167 2.69 -0.93 25.12
CA GLU A 167 3.58 -2.08 25.04
C GLU A 167 4.43 -2.07 23.76
N ILE A 168 3.85 -1.69 22.62
CA ILE A 168 4.58 -1.51 21.35
C ILE A 168 5.65 -0.43 21.47
N GLU A 169 5.33 0.71 22.10
CA GLU A 169 6.27 1.80 22.36
C GLU A 169 7.38 1.35 23.32
N ARG A 170 7.01 0.67 24.42
CA ARG A 170 7.97 0.13 25.39
C ARG A 170 8.99 -0.82 24.76
N ARG A 171 8.59 -1.53 23.70
CA ARG A 171 9.46 -2.44 22.93
C ARG A 171 10.23 -1.76 21.81
N GLY A 172 9.92 -0.50 21.50
CA GLY A 172 10.62 0.28 20.48
C GLY A 172 10.37 -0.20 19.05
N ILE A 173 9.19 -0.77 18.78
CA ILE A 173 8.79 -1.24 17.44
C ILE A 173 7.66 -0.39 16.83
N SER A 174 7.37 0.76 17.42
CA SER A 174 6.26 1.65 17.03
C SER A 174 6.40 2.23 15.63
N ASP A 175 7.62 2.37 15.12
CA ASP A 175 7.91 2.84 13.76
C ASP A 175 7.47 1.85 12.66
N ARG A 176 7.24 0.59 13.03
CA ARG A 176 6.84 -0.49 12.13
C ARG A 176 5.36 -0.85 12.24
N VAL A 177 4.59 -0.09 13.03
CA VAL A 177 3.19 -0.38 13.31
C VAL A 177 2.29 0.79 12.94
N GLY A 178 1.38 0.55 12.01
CA GLY A 178 0.23 1.41 11.71
C GLY A 178 -1.01 0.93 12.46
N TYR A 179 -1.92 1.84 12.79
CA TYR A 179 -3.19 1.54 13.45
C TYR A 179 -4.32 2.10 12.58
N TRP A 180 -5.32 1.27 12.29
CA TRP A 180 -6.42 1.64 11.40
C TRP A 180 -7.71 0.87 11.76
N PRO A 181 -8.91 1.44 11.64
CA PRO A 181 -9.14 2.87 11.45
C PRO A 181 -8.69 3.72 12.66
#